data_AF-A0A938MP88-F1
#
_entry.id   AF-A0A938MP88-F1
#
_cell.length_a   1.000
_cell.length_b   1.000
_cell.length_c   1.000
_cell.angle_alpha   90.00
_cell.angle_beta   90.00
_cell.angle_gamma   90.00
#
_symmetry.space_group_name_H-M   'P 1'
#
loop_
_entity.id
_entity.type
_entity.pdbx_description
1 polymer ?
#
loop_
_entity_poly.entity_id
_entity_poly.type
_entity_poly.pdbx_seq_one_letter_code
_entity_poly.pdbx_strand_id
1 'polypeptide(L)'
;LGDTPEAKKRLMDLERTYWPKQRELEAKSEAEAGVPAPAAAVAAPTPEPQEPEPEVKASARDSAVEDAIPLDEKEAPPEPRVSAPSRLTDAAIPVPEETPEEPSVHLPDSIPVFRLGRDYRIEFSADGLPIGFPVDYIQVPNVGDPDSFACELLDNSMRQDQTPSFEDGNIVVFSPLAELSNRDFALVITNRDEKFRQIIYEPGGKVRLHPLNEKYGEEVLDRRQIKAIWRMVGRYERF
;
A
#
# COMPACT_ATOMS: atom_id res chain seq x y z
N LEU A 1 -19.40 -21.94 9.49
CA LEU A 1 -19.02 -22.27 10.88
C LEU A 1 -20.29 -22.36 11.72
N GLY A 2 -20.45 -23.44 12.48
CA GLY A 2 -21.71 -23.80 13.12
C GLY A 2 -22.15 -22.83 14.21
N ASP A 3 -23.46 -22.55 14.24
CA ASP A 3 -24.19 -21.87 15.33
C ASP A 3 -24.22 -22.79 16.56
N THR A 4 -23.05 -23.06 17.13
CA THR A 4 -22.96 -23.81 18.38
C THR A 4 -23.22 -22.86 19.55
N PRO A 5 -24.08 -23.24 20.51
CA PRO A 5 -24.39 -22.40 21.67
C PRO A 5 -23.16 -22.03 22.51
N GLU A 6 -22.07 -22.80 22.38
CA GLU A 6 -20.79 -22.56 23.02
C GLU A 6 -20.02 -21.37 22.43
N ALA A 7 -20.16 -21.11 21.12
CA ALA A 7 -19.56 -19.96 20.46
C ALA A 7 -20.25 -18.64 20.88
N LYS A 8 -21.59 -18.66 20.99
CA LYS A 8 -22.37 -17.53 21.52
C LYS A 8 -22.03 -17.23 22.98
N LYS A 9 -21.81 -18.27 23.79
CA LYS A 9 -21.39 -18.11 25.19
C LYS A 9 -20.00 -17.47 25.29
N ARG A 10 -19.04 -17.90 24.46
CA ARG A 10 -17.70 -17.28 24.41
C ARG A 10 -17.72 -15.84 23.94
N LEU A 11 -18.57 -15.48 22.98
CA LEU A 11 -18.74 -14.10 22.53
C LEU A 11 -19.31 -13.21 23.64
N MET A 12 -20.34 -13.69 24.35
CA MET A 12 -20.92 -12.95 25.48
C MET A 12 -19.96 -12.80 26.68
N ASP A 13 -19.10 -13.79 26.94
CA ASP A 13 -18.05 -13.69 27.97
C ASP A 13 -16.93 -12.70 27.56
N LEU A 14 -16.60 -12.61 26.26
CA LEU A 14 -15.65 -11.63 25.74
C LEU A 14 -16.19 -10.20 25.86
N GLU A 15 -17.45 -9.97 25.44
CA GLU A 15 -18.09 -8.65 25.52
C GLU A 15 -18.19 -8.13 26.96
N ARG A 16 -18.46 -9.01 27.92
CA ARG A 16 -18.51 -8.65 29.35
C ARG A 16 -17.15 -8.26 29.93
N THR A 17 -16.07 -8.81 29.38
CA THR A 17 -14.72 -8.64 29.91
C THR A 17 -14.01 -7.43 29.28
N TYR A 18 -14.29 -7.15 28.01
CA TYR A 18 -13.56 -6.12 27.25
C TYR A 18 -14.23 -4.75 27.23
N TRP A 19 -15.56 -4.67 27.22
CA TRP A 19 -16.27 -3.39 27.08
C TRP A 19 -16.09 -2.39 28.25
N PRO A 20 -15.87 -2.79 29.52
CA PRO A 20 -15.68 -1.84 30.61
C PRO A 20 -14.35 -1.05 30.53
N LYS A 21 -13.30 -1.66 29.96
CA LYS A 21 -11.96 -1.06 29.91
C LYS A 21 -11.84 0.04 28.86
N GLN A 22 -12.58 -0.05 27.75
CA GLN A 22 -12.61 1.01 26.75
C GLN A 22 -13.31 2.28 27.28
N ARG A 23 -14.41 2.12 28.01
CA ARG A 23 -15.12 3.25 28.62
C ARG A 23 -14.30 4.01 29.66
N GLU A 24 -13.43 3.30 30.39
CA GLU A 24 -12.53 3.93 31.37
C GLU A 24 -11.37 4.70 30.67
N LEU A 25 -10.90 4.22 29.52
CA LEU A 25 -9.92 4.90 28.68
C LEU A 25 -10.51 6.14 27.99
N GLU A 26 -11.75 6.05 27.47
CA GLU A 26 -12.45 7.21 26.87
C GLU A 26 -12.79 8.27 27.92
N ALA A 27 -13.31 7.88 29.09
CA ALA A 27 -13.61 8.83 30.17
C ALA A 27 -12.35 9.55 30.70
N LYS A 28 -11.20 8.88 30.68
CA LYS A 28 -9.92 9.48 31.06
C LYS A 28 -9.38 10.44 29.99
N SER A 29 -9.69 10.21 28.71
CA SER A 29 -9.33 11.12 27.62
C SER A 29 -10.21 12.37 27.57
N GLU A 30 -11.49 12.28 27.96
CA GLU A 30 -12.41 13.43 28.01
C GLU A 30 -12.10 14.40 29.17
N ALA A 31 -11.52 13.90 30.27
CA ALA A 31 -11.13 14.74 31.40
C ALA A 31 -9.87 15.60 31.12
N GLU A 32 -9.08 15.27 30.11
CA GLU A 32 -7.84 15.98 29.74
C GLU A 32 -8.06 17.02 28.62
N ALA A 33 -9.22 16.99 27.95
CA ALA A 33 -9.64 18.00 26.99
C ALA A 33 -10.16 19.26 27.70
N GLY A 34 -9.23 20.02 28.26
CA GLY A 34 -9.46 21.33 28.85
C GLY A 34 -10.24 22.25 27.92
N VAL A 35 -11.35 22.76 28.45
CA VAL A 35 -12.27 23.74 27.88
C VAL A 35 -11.50 24.97 27.35
N PRO A 36 -11.57 25.32 26.05
CA PRO A 36 -11.12 26.63 25.61
C PRO A 36 -12.17 27.69 26.00
N ALA A 37 -11.69 28.75 26.66
CA ALA A 37 -12.47 29.93 27.02
C ALA A 37 -13.15 30.59 25.80
N PRO A 38 -14.30 31.26 25.97
CA PRO A 38 -15.00 31.92 24.86
C PRO A 38 -14.18 33.11 24.35
N ALA A 39 -13.60 32.97 23.17
CA ALA A 39 -13.01 34.08 22.43
C ALA A 39 -14.12 35.01 21.92
N ALA A 40 -13.89 36.30 22.15
CA ALA A 40 -14.79 37.40 21.87
C ALA A 40 -15.23 37.46 20.41
N ALA A 41 -16.51 37.79 20.21
CA ALA A 41 -17.09 38.15 18.94
C ALA A 41 -16.37 39.37 18.35
N VAL A 42 -15.69 39.16 17.22
CA VAL A 42 -15.20 40.24 16.35
C VAL A 42 -16.12 40.31 15.14
N ALA A 43 -16.65 41.51 14.94
CA ALA A 43 -17.63 41.86 13.92
C ALA A 43 -17.20 41.46 12.51
N ALA A 44 -18.17 40.95 11.75
CA ALA A 44 -18.06 40.68 10.32
C ALA A 44 -17.79 41.96 9.53
N PRO A 45 -16.83 41.98 8.58
CA PRO A 45 -16.80 42.98 7.53
C PRO A 45 -17.79 42.58 6.41
N THR A 46 -18.66 43.53 6.08
CA THR A 46 -19.53 43.55 4.90
C THR A 46 -18.77 43.19 3.62
N PRO A 47 -19.25 42.27 2.78
CA PRO A 47 -18.64 42.04 1.47
C PRO A 47 -18.99 43.19 0.51
N GLU A 48 -17.95 43.88 0.07
CA GLU A 48 -17.97 44.89 -0.99
C GLU A 48 -18.18 44.19 -2.35
N PRO A 49 -19.06 44.69 -3.25
CA PRO A 49 -19.32 44.08 -4.55
C PRO A 49 -18.12 44.27 -5.49
N GLN A 50 -17.48 43.16 -5.87
CA GLN A 50 -16.44 43.13 -6.89
C GLN A 50 -17.03 43.40 -8.28
N GLU A 51 -16.59 44.50 -8.90
CA GLU A 51 -16.77 44.77 -10.33
C GLU A 51 -15.97 43.76 -11.18
N PRO A 52 -16.48 43.35 -12.36
CA PRO A 52 -15.78 42.43 -13.25
C PRO A 52 -14.69 43.16 -14.04
N GLU A 53 -13.43 42.80 -13.83
CA GLU A 53 -12.32 43.22 -14.70
C GLU A 53 -12.19 42.36 -15.98
N PRO A 54 -11.70 42.95 -17.09
CA PRO A 54 -11.92 42.45 -18.45
C PRO A 54 -10.91 41.41 -18.96
N GLU A 55 -11.38 40.64 -19.95
CA GLU A 55 -10.62 39.71 -20.82
C GLU A 55 -9.24 40.23 -21.25
N VAL A 56 -8.19 39.49 -20.88
CA VAL A 56 -6.87 39.63 -21.48
C VAL A 56 -6.72 38.58 -22.58
N LYS A 57 -6.66 39.10 -23.81
CA LYS A 57 -6.51 38.37 -25.07
C LYS A 57 -5.17 37.65 -25.15
N ALA A 58 -5.24 36.52 -25.85
CA ALA A 58 -4.14 35.71 -26.36
C ALA A 58 -3.01 36.54 -27.00
N SER A 59 -1.77 36.11 -26.78
CA SER A 59 -0.65 36.42 -27.66
C SER A 59 0.28 35.23 -27.75
N ALA A 60 0.27 34.62 -28.92
CA ALA A 60 1.20 33.58 -29.34
C ALA A 60 2.61 34.17 -29.50
N ARG A 61 3.62 33.48 -28.99
CA ARG A 61 4.99 33.60 -29.47
C ARG A 61 5.64 32.22 -29.63
N ASP A 62 5.59 31.83 -30.89
CA ASP A 62 6.59 31.06 -31.64
C ASP A 62 8.03 31.46 -31.29
N SER A 63 8.89 30.48 -31.01
CA SER A 63 10.31 30.47 -31.39
C SER A 63 10.91 29.10 -31.10
N ALA A 64 11.08 28.35 -32.18
CA ALA A 64 12.03 27.27 -32.32
C ALA A 64 13.47 27.76 -32.09
N VAL A 65 14.34 26.92 -31.52
CA VAL A 65 15.73 26.75 -31.96
C VAL A 65 16.15 25.32 -31.58
N GLU A 66 16.46 24.56 -32.62
CA GLU A 66 17.24 23.33 -32.62
C GLU A 66 18.64 23.59 -32.05
N ASP A 67 19.15 22.70 -31.20
CA ASP A 67 20.60 22.52 -31.13
C ASP A 67 20.92 21.03 -30.95
N ALA A 68 21.41 20.47 -32.05
CA ALA A 68 21.89 19.11 -32.17
C ALA A 68 23.23 18.99 -31.45
N ILE A 69 23.30 18.16 -30.40
CA ILE A 69 24.56 17.78 -29.80
C ILE A 69 25.16 16.63 -30.62
N PRO A 70 26.40 16.77 -31.14
CA PRO A 70 27.06 15.71 -31.91
C PRO A 70 27.46 14.52 -31.02
N LEU A 71 27.24 13.32 -31.57
CA LEU A 71 27.73 12.04 -31.10
C LEU A 71 29.27 12.03 -31.24
N ASP A 72 29.99 12.14 -30.12
CA ASP A 72 31.43 11.87 -30.08
C ASP A 72 31.63 10.37 -29.88
N GLU A 73 31.98 9.73 -30.99
CA GLU A 73 32.39 8.34 -31.12
C GLU A 73 33.88 8.25 -30.76
N LYS A 74 34.20 7.64 -29.62
CA LYS A 74 35.59 7.39 -29.22
C LYS A 74 35.79 5.99 -28.69
N GLU A 75 36.19 5.12 -29.63
CA GLU A 75 37.35 4.22 -29.55
C GLU A 75 37.48 3.31 -28.30
N ALA A 76 37.27 2.01 -28.51
CA ALA A 76 37.64 0.89 -27.63
C ALA A 76 39.13 0.49 -27.84
N PRO A 77 39.62 -0.66 -27.32
CA PRO A 77 39.89 -1.13 -25.95
C PRO A 77 41.43 -1.39 -25.73
N PRO A 78 41.91 -1.90 -24.58
CA PRO A 78 42.10 -3.36 -24.46
C PRO A 78 41.99 -3.96 -23.03
N GLU A 79 41.72 -5.26 -22.99
CA GLU A 79 41.71 -6.11 -21.80
C GLU A 79 43.09 -6.26 -21.13
N PRO A 80 43.18 -6.29 -19.79
CA PRO A 80 44.32 -6.92 -19.11
C PRO A 80 43.99 -8.38 -18.75
N ARG A 81 44.62 -9.30 -19.48
CA ARG A 81 44.86 -10.68 -19.05
C ARG A 81 45.66 -10.67 -17.75
N VAL A 82 45.14 -11.26 -16.68
CA VAL A 82 45.97 -11.68 -15.54
C VAL A 82 45.71 -13.14 -15.26
N SER A 83 46.80 -13.89 -15.38
CA SER A 83 46.94 -15.32 -15.17
C SER A 83 46.57 -15.76 -13.76
N ALA A 84 46.06 -16.99 -13.68
CA ALA A 84 46.02 -17.81 -12.49
C ALA A 84 47.41 -17.95 -11.84
N PRO A 85 47.46 -18.34 -10.55
CA PRO A 85 47.83 -19.73 -10.32
C PRO A 85 46.90 -20.46 -9.34
N SER A 86 46.65 -21.72 -9.69
CA SER A 86 46.08 -22.76 -8.84
C SER A 86 46.81 -22.86 -7.50
N ARG A 87 46.06 -22.89 -6.40
CA ARG A 87 46.48 -23.59 -5.19
C ARG A 87 45.42 -24.59 -4.77
N LEU A 88 45.88 -25.83 -4.86
CA LEU A 88 45.37 -27.06 -4.31
C LEU A 88 45.20 -26.91 -2.79
N THR A 89 43.98 -26.96 -2.28
CA THR A 89 43.71 -27.47 -0.93
C THR A 89 42.53 -28.42 -1.02
N ASP A 90 42.92 -29.68 -1.01
CA ASP A 90 42.17 -30.85 -0.60
C ASP A 90 41.57 -30.62 0.80
N ALA A 91 40.24 -30.63 0.90
CA ALA A 91 39.49 -30.94 2.10
C ALA A 91 38.01 -31.10 1.72
N ALA A 92 37.68 -32.32 1.31
CA ALA A 92 36.32 -32.78 1.16
C ALA A 92 35.55 -32.65 2.48
N ILE A 93 34.49 -31.85 2.49
CA ILE A 93 33.25 -32.18 3.21
C ILE A 93 32.07 -31.69 2.35
N PRO A 94 31.46 -32.54 1.51
CA PRO A 94 30.12 -32.26 1.02
C PRO A 94 29.16 -32.58 2.18
N VAL A 95 28.82 -31.58 2.97
CA VAL A 95 27.57 -31.63 3.72
C VAL A 95 26.49 -31.26 2.72
N PRO A 96 25.59 -32.16 2.29
CA PRO A 96 24.31 -31.70 1.80
C PRO A 96 23.66 -31.04 3.02
N GLU A 97 23.74 -29.72 3.09
CA GLU A 97 22.88 -28.94 3.96
C GLU A 97 21.49 -29.11 3.34
N GLU A 98 20.85 -30.23 3.67
CA GLU A 98 19.42 -30.40 3.61
C GLU A 98 18.87 -29.35 4.57
N THR A 99 18.78 -28.11 4.09
CA THR A 99 17.77 -27.18 4.55
C THR A 99 16.50 -28.02 4.64
N PRO A 100 15.82 -28.09 5.79
CA PRO A 100 14.48 -28.63 5.81
C PRO A 100 13.71 -27.71 4.87
N GLU A 101 13.53 -28.13 3.63
CA GLU A 101 12.42 -27.70 2.82
C GLU A 101 11.21 -28.19 3.61
N GLU A 102 10.81 -27.40 4.60
CA GLU A 102 9.54 -27.59 5.26
C GLU A 102 8.56 -27.74 4.11
N PRO A 103 7.80 -28.85 4.03
CA PRO A 103 6.82 -29.01 2.99
C PRO A 103 5.83 -27.88 3.21
N SER A 104 6.02 -26.78 2.49
CA SER A 104 5.08 -25.69 2.42
C SER A 104 3.86 -26.34 1.81
N VAL A 105 2.91 -26.69 2.68
CA VAL A 105 1.66 -27.35 2.32
C VAL A 105 0.85 -26.27 1.60
N HIS A 106 1.25 -25.97 0.37
CA HIS A 106 0.48 -25.17 -0.57
C HIS A 106 -0.73 -26.03 -0.92
N LEU A 107 -1.76 -25.90 -0.09
CA LEU A 107 -3.10 -26.30 -0.49
C LEU A 107 -3.36 -25.65 -1.84
N PRO A 108 -3.78 -26.41 -2.86
CA PRO A 108 -4.16 -25.82 -4.14
C PRO A 108 -5.20 -24.73 -3.86
N ASP A 109 -4.99 -23.55 -4.46
CA ASP A 109 -5.84 -22.35 -4.33
C ASP A 109 -5.79 -21.59 -2.99
N SER A 110 -4.78 -21.84 -2.14
CA SER A 110 -4.55 -21.03 -0.94
C SER A 110 -3.70 -19.79 -1.25
N ILE A 111 -4.29 -18.62 -0.99
CA ILE A 111 -3.65 -17.32 -1.11
C ILE A 111 -3.04 -16.92 0.25
N PRO A 112 -1.74 -16.58 0.30
CA PRO A 112 -1.07 -16.15 1.53
C PRO A 112 -1.56 -14.77 1.98
N VAL A 113 -1.79 -14.60 3.28
CA VAL A 113 -2.22 -13.33 3.89
C VAL A 113 -1.05 -12.70 4.65
N PHE A 114 -0.77 -11.44 4.37
CA PHE A 114 0.23 -10.62 5.07
C PHE A 114 -0.45 -9.48 5.83
N ARG A 115 0.24 -8.83 6.77
CA ARG A 115 -0.29 -7.63 7.45
C ARG A 115 0.20 -6.38 6.75
N LEU A 116 -0.72 -5.44 6.48
CA LEU A 116 -0.42 -4.15 5.87
C LEU A 116 -0.89 -3.02 6.79
N GLY A 117 0.05 -2.26 7.34
CA GLY A 117 -0.27 -1.12 8.21
C GLY A 117 0.96 -0.33 8.62
N ARG A 118 0.77 0.70 9.45
CA ARG A 118 1.86 1.63 9.82
C ARG A 118 3.03 0.94 10.54
N ASP A 119 2.73 -0.10 11.31
CA ASP A 119 3.70 -0.86 12.11
C ASP A 119 4.16 -2.18 11.44
N TYR A 120 3.61 -2.51 10.27
CA TYR A 120 3.88 -3.77 9.58
C TYR A 120 4.30 -3.49 8.14
N ARG A 121 5.52 -3.91 7.80
CA ARG A 121 6.04 -3.83 6.43
C ARG A 121 6.09 -5.21 5.82
N ILE A 122 5.75 -5.26 4.54
CA ILE A 122 5.87 -6.47 3.73
C ILE A 122 7.15 -6.34 2.94
N GLU A 123 8.04 -7.32 3.07
CA GLU A 123 9.21 -7.40 2.21
C GLU A 123 8.79 -7.95 0.85
N PHE A 124 9.43 -7.51 -0.23
CA PHE A 124 9.14 -7.98 -1.58
C PHE A 124 10.41 -8.49 -2.26
N SER A 125 10.25 -9.56 -3.04
CA SER A 125 11.30 -10.12 -3.90
C SER A 125 11.63 -9.16 -5.05
N ALA A 126 12.69 -9.48 -5.80
CA ALA A 126 13.04 -8.76 -7.03
C ALA A 126 11.92 -8.80 -8.08
N ASP A 127 11.12 -9.86 -8.08
CA ASP A 127 9.95 -10.05 -8.96
C ASP A 127 8.71 -9.28 -8.47
N GLY A 128 8.80 -8.64 -7.31
CA GLY A 128 7.70 -7.90 -6.70
C GLY A 128 6.67 -8.81 -6.00
N LEU A 129 7.04 -10.02 -5.61
CA LEU A 129 6.15 -10.87 -4.82
C LEU A 129 6.45 -10.69 -3.33
N PRO A 130 5.44 -10.70 -2.45
CA PRO A 130 5.69 -10.60 -1.02
C PRO A 130 6.52 -11.80 -0.53
N ILE A 131 7.56 -11.52 0.23
CA ILE A 131 8.41 -12.52 0.87
C ILE A 131 8.27 -12.44 2.39
N GLY A 132 8.51 -13.57 3.05
CA GLY A 132 8.41 -13.70 4.50
C GLY A 132 7.30 -14.65 4.92
N PHE A 133 6.90 -14.56 6.19
CA PHE A 133 5.95 -15.48 6.79
C PHE A 133 4.52 -14.91 6.74
N PRO A 134 3.60 -15.52 5.96
CA PRO A 134 2.20 -15.13 5.99
C PRO A 134 1.60 -15.44 7.36
N VAL A 135 0.67 -14.59 7.77
CA VAL A 135 -0.03 -14.71 9.06
C VAL A 135 -1.21 -15.67 9.00
N ASP A 136 -1.74 -15.88 7.79
CA ASP A 136 -2.89 -16.74 7.52
C ASP A 136 -2.88 -17.17 6.04
N TYR A 137 -3.74 -18.10 5.67
CA TYR A 137 -4.00 -18.49 4.29
C TYR A 137 -5.51 -18.53 4.04
N ILE A 138 -5.95 -17.93 2.94
CA ILE A 138 -7.36 -17.92 2.56
C ILE A 138 -7.57 -18.64 1.24
N GLN A 139 -8.71 -19.32 1.10
CA GLN A 139 -9.13 -19.89 -0.17
C GLN A 139 -10.06 -18.90 -0.87
N VAL A 140 -9.65 -18.47 -2.05
CA VAL A 140 -10.43 -17.52 -2.84
C VAL A 140 -10.87 -18.21 -4.14
N PRO A 141 -12.16 -18.55 -4.28
CA PRO A 141 -12.65 -19.11 -5.52
C PRO A 141 -12.56 -18.05 -6.63
N ASN A 142 -12.11 -18.48 -7.83
CA ASN A 142 -12.02 -17.68 -9.05
C ASN A 142 -10.87 -16.67 -9.15
N VAL A 143 -9.89 -16.69 -8.24
CA VAL A 143 -8.61 -16.02 -8.50
C VAL A 143 -7.75 -16.98 -9.33
N GLY A 144 -7.71 -16.73 -10.65
CA GLY A 144 -6.95 -17.56 -11.60
C GLY A 144 -5.45 -17.24 -11.66
N ASP A 145 -4.95 -16.42 -10.74
CA ASP A 145 -3.56 -15.96 -10.73
C ASP A 145 -2.79 -16.64 -9.57
N PRO A 146 -1.80 -17.49 -9.88
CA PRO A 146 -1.04 -18.25 -8.87
C PRO A 146 -0.18 -17.36 -7.97
N ASP A 147 0.19 -16.17 -8.44
CA ASP A 147 1.02 -15.21 -7.70
C ASP A 147 0.18 -14.19 -6.92
N SER A 148 -1.12 -14.46 -6.77
CA SER A 148 -1.98 -13.64 -5.94
C SER A 148 -1.64 -13.76 -4.47
N PHE A 149 -1.78 -12.64 -3.77
CA PHE A 149 -1.56 -12.55 -2.33
C PHE A 149 -2.61 -11.65 -1.71
N ALA A 150 -2.82 -11.80 -0.41
CA ALA A 150 -3.78 -11.02 0.35
C ALA A 150 -3.08 -10.21 1.44
N CYS A 151 -3.71 -9.11 1.83
CA CYS A 151 -3.27 -8.30 2.95
C CYS A 151 -4.43 -8.04 3.92
N GLU A 152 -4.19 -8.32 5.20
CA GLU A 152 -4.98 -7.82 6.32
C GLU A 152 -4.65 -6.33 6.53
N LEU A 153 -5.65 -5.47 6.37
CA LEU A 153 -5.52 -4.03 6.53
C LEU A 153 -5.52 -3.68 8.03
N LEU A 154 -4.50 -2.96 8.46
CA LEU A 154 -4.35 -2.46 9.82
C LEU A 154 -4.31 -0.92 9.85
N ASP A 155 -5.09 -0.30 8.96
CA ASP A 155 -5.15 1.14 8.80
C ASP A 155 -6.54 1.59 8.31
N ASN A 156 -6.95 2.79 8.71
CA ASN A 156 -8.29 3.32 8.45
C ASN A 156 -8.34 4.33 7.29
N SER A 157 -7.26 4.50 6.51
CA SER A 157 -7.20 5.45 5.39
C SER A 157 -8.17 5.16 4.26
N MET A 158 -8.67 3.94 4.19
CA MET A 158 -9.62 3.49 3.16
C MET A 158 -11.03 3.26 3.73
N ARG A 159 -11.27 3.66 4.98
CA ARG A 159 -12.59 3.59 5.62
C ARG A 159 -13.47 4.75 5.19
N GLN A 160 -14.71 4.45 4.80
CA GLN A 160 -15.77 5.42 4.54
C GLN A 160 -17.14 4.86 4.95
N ASP A 161 -18.17 5.71 5.02
CA ASP A 161 -19.52 5.28 5.41
C ASP A 161 -20.28 4.57 4.26
N GLN A 162 -19.82 4.73 3.01
CA GLN A 162 -20.44 4.15 1.82
C GLN A 162 -19.62 2.97 1.27
N THR A 163 -20.26 2.13 0.46
CA THR A 163 -19.54 1.06 -0.25
C THR A 163 -18.82 1.62 -1.47
N PRO A 164 -17.53 1.31 -1.70
CA PRO A 164 -16.68 0.35 -0.97
C PRO A 164 -15.95 0.93 0.24
N SER A 165 -16.10 0.36 1.43
CA SER A 165 -15.34 0.75 2.64
C SER A 165 -14.29 -0.28 2.97
N PHE A 166 -13.15 0.12 3.53
CA PHE A 166 -12.12 -0.80 3.97
C PHE A 166 -11.71 -0.45 5.39
N GLU A 167 -12.05 -1.34 6.31
CA GLU A 167 -11.82 -1.16 7.74
C GLU A 167 -10.62 -1.99 8.21
N ASP A 168 -10.15 -1.65 9.41
CA ASP A 168 -9.18 -2.47 10.13
C ASP A 168 -9.67 -3.93 10.24
N GLY A 169 -8.77 -4.88 9.98
CA GLY A 169 -9.04 -6.31 9.93
C GLY A 169 -9.66 -6.83 8.63
N ASN A 170 -9.97 -5.96 7.65
CA ASN A 170 -10.41 -6.42 6.33
C ASN A 170 -9.25 -7.06 5.57
N ILE A 171 -9.55 -8.13 4.84
CA ILE A 171 -8.58 -8.82 3.98
C ILE A 171 -8.84 -8.42 2.53
N VAL A 172 -7.86 -7.82 1.88
CA VAL A 172 -7.91 -7.45 0.46
C VAL A 172 -6.98 -8.35 -0.34
N VAL A 173 -7.42 -8.74 -1.53
CA VAL A 173 -6.66 -9.65 -2.41
C VAL A 173 -6.12 -8.87 -3.59
N PHE A 174 -4.83 -9.05 -3.87
CA PHE A 174 -4.11 -8.42 -4.97
C PHE A 174 -3.64 -9.48 -5.97
N SER A 175 -3.68 -9.10 -7.25
CA SER A 175 -3.23 -9.96 -8.35
C SER A 175 -2.21 -9.20 -9.20
N PRO A 176 -0.99 -9.73 -9.35
CA PRO A 176 0.01 -9.22 -10.30
C PRO A 176 -0.43 -9.29 -11.77
N LEU A 177 -1.25 -10.27 -12.15
CA LEU A 177 -1.74 -10.42 -13.52
C LEU A 177 -2.90 -9.48 -13.87
N ALA A 178 -3.54 -8.86 -12.87
CA ALA A 178 -4.69 -8.00 -13.10
C ALA A 178 -4.29 -6.63 -13.69
N GLU A 179 -4.86 -6.29 -14.86
CA GLU A 179 -4.66 -4.99 -15.49
C GLU A 179 -5.20 -3.85 -14.63
N LEU A 180 -4.41 -2.78 -14.50
CA LEU A 180 -4.65 -1.69 -13.57
C LEU A 180 -5.23 -0.46 -14.28
N SER A 181 -6.46 -0.08 -13.93
CA SER A 181 -7.18 1.05 -14.54
C SER A 181 -7.25 2.27 -13.63
N ASN A 182 -7.62 3.40 -14.22
CA ASN A 182 -7.85 4.63 -13.45
C ASN A 182 -9.01 4.42 -12.46
N ARG A 183 -8.86 4.91 -11.23
CA ARG A 183 -9.79 4.74 -10.09
C ARG A 183 -9.91 3.32 -9.54
N ASP A 184 -9.02 2.40 -9.92
CA ASP A 184 -8.92 1.11 -9.24
C ASP A 184 -8.32 1.26 -7.84
N PHE A 185 -8.58 0.28 -6.98
CA PHE A 185 -7.91 0.14 -5.71
C PHE A 185 -6.65 -0.69 -5.89
N ALA A 186 -5.54 -0.22 -5.36
CA ALA A 186 -4.26 -0.87 -5.55
C ALA A 186 -3.34 -0.76 -4.35
N LEU A 187 -2.49 -1.77 -4.18
CA LEU A 187 -1.34 -1.69 -3.30
C LEU A 187 -0.19 -1.06 -4.07
N VAL A 188 0.33 0.05 -3.55
CA VAL A 188 1.42 0.84 -4.13
C VAL A 188 2.64 0.70 -3.24
N ILE A 189 3.73 0.23 -3.83
CA ILE A 189 5.01 0.05 -3.14
C ILE A 189 5.97 1.12 -3.59
N THR A 190 6.50 1.87 -2.63
CA THR A 190 7.48 2.93 -2.86
C THR A 190 8.83 2.55 -2.28
N ASN A 191 9.81 3.45 -2.39
CA ASN A 191 11.08 3.30 -1.68
C ASN A 191 10.96 3.49 -0.16
N ARG A 192 9.86 4.07 0.34
CA ARG A 192 9.71 4.46 1.75
C ARG A 192 8.72 3.58 2.50
N ASP A 193 7.61 3.25 1.85
CA ASP A 193 6.44 2.63 2.46
C ASP A 193 5.54 1.94 1.42
N GLU A 194 4.68 1.08 1.94
CA GLU A 194 3.63 0.35 1.23
C GLU A 194 2.27 0.93 1.60
N LYS A 195 1.45 1.30 0.61
CA LYS A 195 0.16 1.95 0.83
C LYS A 195 -0.92 1.34 -0.02
N PHE A 196 -2.07 1.03 0.59
CA PHE A 196 -3.28 0.67 -0.13
C PHE A 196 -4.14 1.91 -0.38
N ARG A 197 -4.34 2.29 -1.65
CA ARG A 197 -5.02 3.54 -2.05
C ARG A 197 -5.84 3.35 -3.32
N GLN A 198 -6.75 4.28 -3.59
CA GLN A 198 -7.32 4.41 -4.92
C GLN A 198 -6.33 5.16 -5.81
N ILE A 199 -6.05 4.64 -7.00
CA ILE A 199 -5.11 5.27 -7.92
C ILE A 199 -5.83 6.18 -8.90
N ILE A 200 -5.25 7.34 -9.15
CA ILE A 200 -5.70 8.25 -10.20
C ILE A 200 -4.51 8.57 -11.09
N TYR A 201 -4.58 8.17 -12.36
CA TYR A 201 -3.56 8.50 -13.34
C TYR A 201 -3.71 9.96 -13.77
N GLU A 202 -2.62 10.71 -13.64
CA GLU A 202 -2.56 12.12 -14.01
C GLU A 202 -1.74 12.32 -15.30
N PRO A 203 -2.00 13.42 -16.05
CA PRO A 203 -1.16 13.78 -17.18
C PRO A 203 0.30 13.98 -16.74
N GLY A 204 1.24 13.62 -17.61
CA GLY A 204 2.67 13.66 -17.30
C GLY A 204 3.20 12.42 -16.57
N GLY A 205 2.42 11.32 -16.53
CA GLY A 205 2.87 10.04 -16.00
C GLY A 205 2.97 9.99 -14.47
N LYS A 206 2.24 10.88 -13.79
CA LYS A 206 2.13 10.90 -12.33
C LYS A 206 0.97 10.02 -11.88
N VAL A 207 1.09 9.45 -10.69
CA VAL A 207 0.04 8.66 -10.06
C VAL A 207 -0.35 9.35 -8.77
N ARG A 208 -1.60 9.77 -8.68
CA ARG A 208 -2.18 10.32 -7.47
C ARG A 208 -2.81 9.20 -6.66
N LEU A 209 -2.46 9.14 -5.39
CA LEU A 209 -2.97 8.22 -4.41
C LEU A 209 -4.08 8.92 -3.62
N HIS A 210 -5.31 8.48 -3.82
CA HIS A 210 -6.48 9.01 -3.17
C HIS A 210 -6.91 8.07 -2.04
N PRO A 211 -6.83 8.49 -0.76
CA PRO A 211 -7.48 7.78 0.33
C PRO A 211 -9.00 7.98 0.26
N LEU A 212 -9.79 7.01 0.72
CA LEU A 212 -11.25 7.17 0.83
C LEU A 212 -11.64 7.94 2.10
N ASN A 213 -10.78 7.91 3.12
CA ASN A 213 -11.00 8.61 4.37
C ASN A 213 -10.47 10.05 4.27
N GLU A 214 -11.37 11.03 4.37
CA GLU A 214 -11.07 12.48 4.26
C GLU A 214 -10.07 12.99 5.31
N LYS A 215 -9.85 12.23 6.40
CA LYS A 215 -8.83 12.57 7.41
C LYS A 215 -7.40 12.39 6.90
N TYR A 216 -7.22 11.70 5.77
CA TYR A 216 -5.92 11.41 5.19
C TYR A 216 -5.72 12.25 3.92
N GLY A 217 -4.53 12.83 3.76
CA GLY A 217 -4.20 13.63 2.58
C GLY A 217 -3.96 12.77 1.34
N GLU A 218 -4.29 13.34 0.18
CA GLU A 218 -3.85 12.82 -1.11
C GLU A 218 -2.33 12.95 -1.27
N GLU A 219 -1.73 12.03 -2.01
CA GLU A 219 -0.30 12.04 -2.32
C GLU A 219 -0.10 11.88 -3.82
N VAL A 220 0.71 12.73 -4.44
CA VAL A 220 1.05 12.61 -5.86
C VAL A 220 2.47 12.08 -5.98
N LEU A 221 2.62 10.94 -6.64
CA LEU A 221 3.89 10.26 -6.85
C LEU A 221 4.29 10.31 -8.32
N ASP A 222 5.58 10.55 -8.58
CA ASP A 222 6.17 10.33 -9.88
C ASP A 222 6.38 8.84 -10.14
N ARG A 223 6.26 8.39 -11.39
CA ARG A 223 6.45 6.97 -11.76
C ARG A 223 7.76 6.38 -11.27
N ARG A 224 8.82 7.18 -11.14
CA ARG A 224 10.15 6.76 -10.66
C ARG A 224 10.19 6.42 -9.16
N GLN A 225 9.22 6.89 -8.37
CA GLN A 225 9.15 6.63 -6.94
C GLN A 225 8.44 5.32 -6.61
N ILE A 226 7.71 4.77 -7.59
CA ILE A 226 6.89 3.58 -7.46
C ILE A 226 7.71 2.38 -7.92
N LYS A 227 7.93 1.43 -7.02
CA LYS A 227 8.57 0.15 -7.31
C LYS A 227 7.60 -0.82 -7.97
N ALA A 228 6.40 -0.93 -7.40
CA ALA A 228 5.37 -1.84 -7.87
C ALA A 228 3.97 -1.31 -7.56
N ILE A 229 2.99 -1.73 -8.36
CA ILE A 229 1.56 -1.49 -8.10
C ILE A 229 0.80 -2.77 -8.44
N TRP A 230 -0.05 -3.23 -7.52
CA TRP A 230 -0.91 -4.39 -7.75
C TRP A 230 -2.37 -4.04 -7.55
N ARG A 231 -3.20 -4.46 -8.51
CA ARG A 231 -4.63 -4.21 -8.48
C ARG A 231 -5.30 -5.09 -7.44
N MET A 232 -6.23 -4.51 -6.69
CA MET A 232 -7.16 -5.25 -5.85
C MET A 232 -8.20 -5.96 -6.71
N VAL A 233 -8.34 -7.26 -6.51
CA VAL A 233 -9.32 -8.12 -7.21
C VAL A 233 -10.46 -8.58 -6.31
N GLY A 234 -10.30 -8.49 -4.99
CA GLY A 234 -11.33 -8.92 -4.04
C GLY A 234 -11.16 -8.34 -2.65
N ARG A 235 -12.24 -8.39 -1.86
CA ARG A 235 -12.30 -7.99 -0.45
C ARG A 235 -13.04 -9.06 0.35
N TYR A 236 -12.53 -9.40 1.51
CA TYR A 236 -13.10 -10.33 2.47
C TYR A 236 -13.13 -9.69 3.85
N GLU A 237 -14.25 -9.84 4.55
CA GLU A 237 -14.40 -9.39 5.92
C GLU A 237 -14.18 -10.58 6.86
N ARG A 238 -13.39 -10.38 7.91
CA ARG A 238 -13.23 -11.37 8.97
C ARG A 238 -14.44 -11.25 9.90
N PHE A 239 -15.27 -12.29 9.94
CA PHE A 239 -16.45 -12.37 10.82
C PHE A 239 -16.08 -12.76 12.25
#